data_AF-A0AAW2U4J0-F1
#
_entry.id   AF-A0AAW2U4J0-F1
#
_cell.length_a   1.000
_cell.length_b   1.000
_cell.length_c   1.000
_cell.angle_alpha   90.00
_cell.angle_beta   90.00
_cell.angle_gamma   90.00
#
_symmetry.space_group_name_H-M   'P 1'
#
loop_
_entity.id
_entity.type
_entity.pdbx_description
1 polymer ?
#
loop_
_entity_poly.entity_id
_entity_poly.type
_entity_poly.pdbx_seq_one_letter_code
_entity_poly.pdbx_strand_id
1 'polypeptide(L)'
;MSEETKEEIVLCLQRNADIFAWAPQDLEGINPKVITHYLNIDPSIKPVKQKKRHFGPEKDKIIQAEVDKLMAAGHIEEIQFPNAIQRSF
;
A
#
# COMPACT_ATOMS: atom_id res chain seq x y z
N MET A 1 -16.17 34.86 -3.27
CA MET A 1 -14.92 34.50 -2.57
C MET A 1 -14.10 35.77 -2.46
N SER A 2 -14.01 36.38 -1.28
CA SER A 2 -13.13 37.54 -1.05
C SER A 2 -11.67 37.08 -0.94
N GLU A 3 -10.73 38.00 -1.17
CA GLU A 3 -9.29 37.71 -1.05
C GLU A 3 -8.88 37.35 0.39
N GLU A 4 -9.50 37.97 1.40
CA GLU A 4 -9.28 37.61 2.82
C GLU A 4 -9.59 36.13 3.10
N THR A 5 -10.71 35.61 2.57
CA THR A 5 -11.07 34.20 2.77
C THR A 5 -10.08 33.25 2.10
N LYS A 6 -9.45 33.65 0.99
CA LYS A 6 -8.41 32.82 0.36
C LYS A 6 -7.14 32.79 1.21
N GLU A 7 -6.71 33.92 1.76
CA GLU A 7 -5.54 33.99 2.63
C GLU A 7 -5.73 33.16 3.91
N GLU A 8 -6.91 33.22 4.53
CA GLU A 8 -7.25 32.40 5.69
C GLU A 8 -7.18 30.90 5.39
N ILE A 9 -7.70 30.47 4.23
CA ILE A 9 -7.64 29.07 3.80
C ILE A 9 -6.18 28.63 3.57
N VAL A 10 -5.37 29.46 2.91
CA VAL A 10 -3.96 29.14 2.66
C VAL A 10 -3.19 29.01 3.97
N LEU A 11 -3.38 29.93 4.92
CA LEU A 11 -2.76 29.87 6.24
C LEU A 11 -3.19 28.62 7.01
N CYS A 12 -4.48 28.26 6.94
CA CYS A 12 -5.00 27.05 7.56
C CYS A 12 -4.33 25.78 6.97
N LEU A 13 -4.20 25.70 5.65
CA LEU A 13 -3.56 24.55 4.99
C LEU A 13 -2.07 24.46 5.33
N GLN A 14 -1.35 25.59 5.36
CA GLN A 14 0.07 25.61 5.74
C GLN A 14 0.28 25.19 7.20
N ARG A 15 -0.60 25.63 8.10
CA ARG A 15 -0.51 25.32 9.53
C ARG A 15 -0.83 23.85 9.86
N ASN A 16 -1.61 23.18 9.01
CA ASN A 16 -2.01 21.79 9.17
C ASN A 16 -1.38 20.87 8.10
N ALA A 17 -0.25 21.29 7.51
CA ALA A 17 0.39 20.53 6.43
C ALA A 17 0.81 19.11 6.86
N ASP A 18 1.11 18.92 8.15
CA ASP A 18 1.39 17.65 8.80
C ASP A 18 0.18 16.70 8.83
N ILE A 19 -1.05 17.22 8.91
CA ILE A 19 -2.29 16.42 8.88
C ILE A 19 -2.53 15.84 7.48
N PHE A 20 -2.14 16.57 6.43
CA PHE A 20 -2.37 16.17 5.04
C PHE A 20 -1.19 15.40 4.42
N ALA A 21 -0.02 15.44 5.05
CA ALA A 21 1.16 14.73 4.59
C ALA A 21 1.17 13.29 5.15
N TRP A 22 0.31 12.42 4.62
CA TRP A 22 0.40 10.99 4.93
C TRP A 22 1.72 10.44 4.40
N ALA A 23 2.67 10.21 5.29
CA ALA A 23 3.80 9.34 5.02
C ALA A 23 3.28 7.88 5.02
N PRO A 24 3.94 6.95 4.32
CA PRO A 24 3.47 5.56 4.33
C PRO A 24 3.44 4.90 5.71
N GLN A 25 4.17 5.46 6.68
CA GLN A 25 4.11 5.07 8.08
C GLN A 25 2.81 5.50 8.77
N ASP A 26 2.20 6.62 8.35
CA ASP A 26 0.96 7.17 8.92
C ASP A 26 -0.28 6.42 8.43
N LEU A 27 -0.14 5.65 7.33
CA LEU A 27 -1.14 4.72 6.88
C LEU A 27 -1.14 3.48 7.78
N GLU A 28 -1.42 3.60 9.08
CA GLU A 28 -1.65 2.44 9.92
C GLU A 28 -2.84 1.66 9.33
N GLY A 29 -2.54 0.52 8.72
CA GLY A 29 -3.56 -0.35 8.16
C GLY A 29 -4.62 -0.69 9.20
N ILE A 30 -5.82 -1.02 8.75
CA ILE A 30 -6.86 -1.48 9.68
C ILE A 30 -6.37 -2.78 10.31
N ASN A 31 -6.38 -2.84 11.65
CA ASN A 31 -5.96 -4.03 12.38
C ASN A 31 -6.69 -5.28 11.81
N PRO A 32 -5.99 -6.35 11.39
CA PRO A 32 -6.61 -7.54 10.82
C PRO A 32 -7.70 -8.15 11.72
N LYS A 33 -7.58 -7.99 13.04
CA LYS A 33 -8.60 -8.43 14.01
C LYS A 33 -9.93 -7.68 13.90
N VAL A 34 -9.91 -6.46 13.37
CA VAL A 34 -11.10 -5.62 13.16
C VAL A 34 -11.81 -6.03 11.88
N ILE A 35 -11.08 -6.11 10.77
CA ILE A 35 -11.62 -6.57 9.50
C ILE A 35 -10.54 -7.29 8.70
N THR A 36 -10.80 -8.54 8.33
CA THR A 36 -10.00 -9.29 7.36
C THR A 36 -10.92 -9.71 6.22
N HIS A 37 -10.49 -9.45 4.99
CA HIS A 37 -11.24 -9.86 3.80
C HIS A 37 -10.70 -11.19 3.28
N TYR A 38 -11.60 -12.16 3.11
CA TYR A 38 -11.27 -13.44 2.49
C TYR A 38 -11.62 -13.40 1.01
N LEU A 39 -10.66 -13.74 0.15
CA LEU A 39 -10.94 -13.96 -1.26
C LEU A 39 -11.71 -15.28 -1.42
N ASN A 40 -12.90 -15.21 -2.01
CA ASN A 40 -13.73 -16.40 -2.25
C ASN A 40 -13.22 -17.17 -3.47
N ILE A 41 -12.12 -17.90 -3.30
CA ILE A 41 -11.51 -18.75 -4.33
C ILE A 41 -12.11 -20.15 -4.23
N ASP A 42 -12.50 -20.73 -5.36
CA ASP A 42 -12.86 -22.15 -5.46
C ASP A 42 -11.60 -23.02 -5.20
N PRO A 43 -11.58 -23.82 -4.11
CA PRO A 43 -10.42 -24.65 -3.76
C PRO A 43 -10.13 -25.76 -4.79
N SER A 44 -11.07 -26.05 -5.68
CA SER A 44 -10.92 -27.04 -6.75
C SER A 44 -10.08 -26.50 -7.92
N ILE A 45 -9.93 -25.17 -8.01
CA ILE A 45 -9.17 -24.51 -9.07
C ILE A 45 -7.68 -24.52 -8.71
N LYS A 46 -6.87 -25.08 -9.62
CA LYS A 46 -5.41 -25.06 -9.47
C LYS A 46 -4.88 -23.63 -9.62
N PRO A 47 -4.02 -23.15 -8.71
CA PRO A 47 -3.42 -21.84 -8.86
C PRO A 47 -2.50 -21.81 -10.08
N VAL A 48 -2.51 -20.68 -10.78
CA VAL A 48 -1.65 -20.46 -11.94
C VAL A 48 -0.49 -19.56 -11.54
N LYS A 49 0.74 -20.08 -11.62
CA LYS A 49 1.95 -19.29 -11.40
C LYS A 49 2.13 -18.32 -12.57
N GLN A 50 1.97 -17.03 -12.30
CA GLN A 50 2.23 -16.00 -13.31
C GLN A 50 3.72 -15.80 -13.51
N LYS A 51 4.15 -15.63 -14.77
CA LYS A 51 5.56 -15.33 -15.09
C LYS A 51 5.90 -13.92 -14.62
N LYS A 52 7.02 -13.78 -13.89
CA LYS A 52 7.54 -12.47 -13.50
C LYS A 52 7.79 -11.62 -14.76
N ARG A 53 7.25 -10.40 -14.78
CA ARG A 53 7.50 -9.42 -15.83
C ARG A 53 8.82 -8.70 -15.54
N HIS A 54 9.61 -8.46 -16.59
CA HIS A 54 10.82 -7.65 -16.50
C HIS A 54 10.52 -6.24 -17.00
N PHE A 55 10.82 -5.22 -16.20
CA PHE A 55 10.48 -3.82 -16.52
C PHE A 55 11.68 -3.01 -17.02
N GLY A 56 12.87 -3.61 -17.02
CA GLY A 56 14.13 -2.96 -17.35
C GLY A 56 14.78 -2.29 -16.14
N PRO A 57 16.10 -2.04 -16.18
CA PRO A 57 16.91 -1.72 -15.01
C PRO A 57 16.53 -0.41 -14.31
N GLU A 58 16.02 0.57 -15.04
CA GLU A 58 15.57 1.84 -14.46
C GLU A 58 14.31 1.67 -13.61
N LYS A 59 13.29 0.99 -14.17
CA LYS A 59 12.04 0.71 -13.48
C LYS A 59 12.23 -0.27 -12.34
N ASP A 60 13.09 -1.28 -12.52
CA ASP A 60 13.39 -2.27 -11.47
C ASP A 60 13.97 -1.59 -10.21
N LYS A 61 14.79 -0.54 -10.36
CA LYS A 61 15.29 0.26 -9.22
C LYS A 61 14.18 1.00 -8.47
N ILE A 62 13.24 1.61 -9.22
CA ILE A 62 12.10 2.33 -8.63
C ILE A 62 11.19 1.34 -7.89
N ILE A 63 10.91 0.20 -8.50
CA ILE A 63 10.10 -0.87 -7.89
C ILE A 63 10.78 -1.35 -6.61
N GLN A 64 12.09 -1.59 -6.63
CA GLN A 64 12.81 -2.06 -5.44
C GLN A 64 12.74 -1.03 -4.29
N ALA A 65 12.96 0.25 -4.58
CA ALA A 65 12.89 1.30 -3.57
C ALA A 65 11.48 1.40 -2.92
N GLU A 66 10.42 1.25 -3.73
CA GLU A 66 9.05 1.27 -3.19
C GLU A 66 8.73 -0.01 -2.40
N VAL A 67 9.21 -1.18 -2.84
CA VAL A 67 9.07 -2.43 -2.08
C VAL A 67 9.75 -2.32 -0.71
N ASP A 68 10.98 -1.80 -0.67
CA ASP A 68 11.71 -1.62 0.59
C ASP A 68 10.96 -0.67 1.54
N LYS A 69 10.36 0.40 1.00
CA LYS A 69 9.54 1.35 1.75
C LYS A 69 8.29 0.70 2.34
N LEU A 70 7.58 -0.12 1.56
CA LEU A 70 6.38 -0.83 2.01
C LEU A 70 6.71 -1.93 3.02
N MET A 71 7.83 -2.64 2.86
CA MET A 71 8.31 -3.59 3.86
C MET A 71 8.67 -2.90 5.18
N ALA A 72 9.37 -1.77 5.12
CA ALA A 72 9.73 -1.01 6.32
C ALA A 72 8.50 -0.48 7.08
N ALA A 73 7.41 -0.18 6.37
CA ALA A 73 6.15 0.21 6.96
C ALA A 73 5.30 -0.96 7.49
N GLY A 74 5.70 -2.22 7.22
CA GLY A 74 4.94 -3.41 7.62
C GLY A 74 3.68 -3.66 6.80
N HIS A 75 3.53 -3.00 5.64
CA HIS A 75 2.35 -3.14 4.76
C HIS A 75 2.39 -4.39 3.89
N ILE A 76 3.58 -4.90 3.61
CA ILE A 76 3.80 -6.12 2.84
C ILE A 76 4.81 -7.00 3.56
N GLU A 77 4.67 -8.31 3.36
CA GLU A 77 5.58 -9.33 3.89
C GLU A 77 5.97 -10.32 2.79
N GLU A 78 7.17 -10.88 2.90
CA GLU A 78 7.61 -11.93 1.99
C GLU A 78 6.96 -13.26 2.39
N ILE A 79 6.14 -13.82 1.49
CA ILE A 79 5.54 -15.14 1.66
C ILE A 79 6.21 -16.16 0.75
N GLN A 80 6.41 -17.36 1.27
CA GLN A 80 6.77 -18.51 0.44
C GLN A 80 5.50 -18.98 -0.27
N PHE A 81 5.36 -18.65 -1.56
CA PHE A 81 4.22 -19.10 -2.37
C PHE A 81 4.13 -20.63 -2.33
N PRO A 82 3.11 -21.22 -1.68
CA PRO A 82 2.87 -22.63 -1.82
C PRO A 82 2.31 -22.88 -3.22
N ASN A 83 2.45 -24.10 -3.74
CA ASN A 83 1.78 -24.52 -4.99
C ASN A 83 0.23 -24.53 -4.87
N ALA A 84 -0.30 -24.02 -3.75
CA ALA A 84 -1.70 -23.84 -3.39
C ALA A 84 -1.81 -22.46 -2.71
N ILE A 85 -2.75 -21.61 -3.10
CA ILE A 85 -3.06 -20.41 -2.32
C ILE A 85 -3.71 -20.91 -1.03
N GLN A 86 -2.98 -20.89 0.08
CA GLN A 86 -3.51 -21.25 1.38
C GLN A 86 -4.27 -20.04 1.94
N ARG A 87 -5.53 -20.28 2.35
CA ARG A 87 -6.44 -19.27 2.91
C ARG A 87 -5.89 -18.69 4.21
N SER A 88 -5.13 -17.60 4.13
CA SER A 88 -4.83 -16.75 5.27
C SER A 88 -4.10 -15.50 4.80
N PHE A 89 -4.81 -14.37 4.82
CA PHE A 89 -4.28 -13.09 5.26
C PHE A 89 -4.78 -12.87 6.69
#